data_AF-A0A949JA77-F1
#
_entry.id   AF-A0A949JA77-F1
#
_cell.length_a   1.000
_cell.length_b   1.000
_cell.length_c   1.000
_cell.angle_alpha   90.00
_cell.angle_beta   90.00
_cell.angle_gamma   90.00
#
_symmetry.space_group_name_H-M   'P 1'
#
loop_
_entity.id
_entity.type
_entity.pdbx_description
1 polymer ?
#
loop_
_entity_poly.entity_id
_entity_poly.type
_entity_poly.pdbx_seq_one_letter_code
_entity_poly.pdbx_strand_id
1 'polypeptide(L)'
;FEATTPGDDRPRSLIARARALARGEVDTAHEIRRSFVGGVPVGESGSPAAAAAARAAGQAVGVCHMGAHAIGAAAYAARAVSLANSGRTDAADAEIEWQLNHMTHQVRSALATLPPAGRDRSGPLGPGLLTRGELGDLVRMIQARIAAAPAT
;
A
#
# COMPACT_ATOMS: atom_id res chain seq x y z
N PHE A 1 9.26 9.07 5.67
CA PHE A 1 9.61 8.37 6.92
C PHE A 1 11.01 8.75 7.36
N GLU A 2 12.05 8.41 6.60
CA GLU A 2 13.45 8.61 6.98
C GLU A 2 13.82 10.07 7.32
N ALA A 3 13.17 11.05 6.68
CA ALA A 3 13.36 12.47 7.00
C ALA A 3 12.97 12.83 8.45
N THR A 4 12.01 12.12 9.05
CA THR A 4 11.54 12.38 10.43
C THR A 4 12.07 11.37 11.44
N THR A 5 12.54 10.22 10.96
CA THR A 5 13.13 9.15 11.79
C THR A 5 14.43 8.66 11.13
N PRO A 6 15.51 9.47 11.12
CA PRO A 6 16.77 9.08 10.50
C PRO A 6 17.36 7.84 11.17
N GLY A 7 17.96 6.95 10.37
CA GLY A 7 18.59 5.72 10.88
C GLY A 7 17.64 4.55 11.13
N ASP A 8 16.33 4.77 11.16
CA ASP A 8 15.34 3.69 11.20
C ASP A 8 15.04 3.20 9.78
N ASP A 9 15.53 2.01 9.46
CA ASP A 9 15.46 1.40 8.14
C ASP A 9 14.27 0.43 7.98
N ARG A 10 13.43 0.26 9.01
CA ARG A 10 12.35 -0.75 9.02
C ARG A 10 11.43 -0.66 7.80
N PRO A 11 10.88 0.50 7.38
CA PRO A 11 10.08 0.58 6.17
C PRO A 11 10.85 0.21 4.89
N ARG A 12 12.12 0.63 4.79
CA ARG A 12 12.98 0.30 3.64
C ARG A 12 13.23 -1.21 3.57
N SER A 13 13.48 -1.84 4.71
CA SER A 13 13.67 -3.29 4.84
C SER A 13 12.41 -4.07 4.45
N LEU A 14 11.21 -3.58 4.79
CA LEU A 14 9.94 -4.20 4.35
C LEU A 14 9.76 -4.11 2.83
N ILE A 15 10.07 -2.96 2.21
CA ILE A 15 10.02 -2.79 0.76
C ILE A 15 11.05 -3.70 0.07
N ALA A 16 12.27 -3.80 0.62
CA ALA A 16 13.30 -4.67 0.08
C ALA A 16 12.86 -6.14 0.08
N ARG A 17 12.20 -6.61 1.15
CA ARG A 17 11.61 -7.96 1.24
C ARG A 17 10.51 -8.19 0.23
N ALA A 18 9.57 -7.23 0.08
CA ALA A 18 8.53 -7.32 -0.93
C ALA A 18 9.12 -7.45 -2.36
N ARG A 19 10.19 -6.71 -2.63
CA ARG A 19 10.90 -6.79 -3.92
C ARG A 19 11.67 -8.11 -4.09
N ALA A 20 12.32 -8.62 -3.04
CA ALA A 20 13.00 -9.91 -3.07
C ALA A 20 12.02 -11.05 -3.39
N LEU A 21 10.83 -11.02 -2.78
CA LEU A 21 9.75 -11.95 -3.09
C LEU A 21 9.33 -11.84 -4.56
N ALA A 22 9.10 -10.62 -5.06
CA ALA A 22 8.71 -10.41 -6.45
C ALA A 22 9.76 -10.91 -7.46
N ARG A 23 11.04 -10.97 -7.05
CA ARG A 23 12.15 -11.54 -7.85
C ARG A 23 12.35 -13.05 -7.64
N GLY A 24 11.59 -13.68 -6.75
CA GLY A 24 11.73 -15.11 -6.43
C GLY A 24 12.95 -15.45 -5.57
N GLU A 25 13.55 -14.46 -4.90
CA GLU A 25 14.76 -14.65 -4.08
C GLU A 25 14.45 -15.21 -2.68
N VAL A 26 13.19 -15.17 -2.26
CA VAL A 26 12.71 -15.66 -0.97
C VAL A 26 11.47 -16.50 -1.17
N ASP A 27 11.35 -17.55 -0.36
CA ASP A 27 10.18 -18.43 -0.36
C ASP A 27 8.93 -17.70 0.15
N THR A 28 7.79 -17.91 -0.52
CA THR A 28 6.51 -17.27 -0.17
C THR A 28 6.05 -17.69 1.22
N ALA A 29 6.14 -18.97 1.58
CA ALA A 29 5.72 -19.44 2.89
C ALA A 29 6.60 -18.87 4.01
N HIS A 30 7.90 -18.74 3.73
CA HIS A 30 8.83 -18.02 4.60
C HIS A 30 8.42 -16.58 4.81
N GLU A 31 8.18 -15.80 3.74
CA GLU A 31 7.79 -14.40 3.90
C GLU A 31 6.43 -14.20 4.56
N ILE A 32 5.45 -15.07 4.31
CA ILE A 32 4.16 -15.04 5.03
C ILE A 32 4.38 -15.14 6.54
N ARG A 33 5.21 -16.09 7.01
CA ARG A 33 5.48 -16.29 8.46
C ARG A 33 6.08 -15.06 9.14
N ARG A 34 6.81 -14.23 8.40
CA ARG A 34 7.48 -13.02 8.93
C ARG A 34 6.87 -11.72 8.41
N SER A 35 5.74 -11.76 7.70
CA SER A 35 5.08 -10.58 7.12
C SER A 35 4.65 -9.56 8.18
N PHE A 36 4.42 -10.01 9.41
CA PHE A 36 4.09 -9.17 10.57
C PHE A 36 5.31 -8.70 11.39
N VAL A 37 6.52 -9.08 10.99
CA VAL A 37 7.76 -8.74 11.70
C VAL A 37 8.46 -7.57 11.01
N GLY A 38 9.01 -6.64 11.80
CA GLY A 38 9.79 -5.51 11.32
C GLY A 38 8.97 -4.29 10.91
N GLY A 39 7.68 -4.24 11.28
CA GLY A 39 6.84 -3.05 11.16
C GLY A 39 7.27 -1.93 12.10
N VAL A 40 6.84 -0.70 11.79
CA VAL A 40 6.96 0.44 12.70
C VAL A 40 5.64 0.57 13.49
N PRO A 41 5.67 0.48 14.83
CA PRO A 41 4.49 0.71 15.67
C PRO A 41 3.92 2.12 15.52
N VAL A 42 2.62 2.27 15.77
CA VAL A 42 1.89 3.55 15.56
C VAL A 42 2.51 4.73 16.33
N GLY A 43 3.08 4.48 17.51
CA GLY A 43 3.69 5.51 18.36
C GLY A 43 5.15 5.85 18.05
N GLU A 44 5.81 5.13 17.14
CA GLU A 44 7.24 5.30 16.86
C GLU A 44 7.52 6.10 15.58
N SER A 45 6.47 6.54 14.89
CA SER A 45 6.60 7.34 13.68
C SER A 45 6.68 8.83 14.03
N GLY A 46 7.73 9.52 13.55
CA GLY A 46 7.96 10.94 13.86
C GLY A 46 6.93 11.93 13.30
N SER A 47 5.99 11.49 12.45
CA SER A 47 4.89 12.30 11.92
C SER A 47 3.75 11.44 11.37
N PRO A 48 2.54 12.01 11.14
CA PRO A 48 1.46 11.31 10.45
C PRO A 48 1.84 10.81 9.05
N ALA A 49 2.59 11.61 8.28
CA ALA A 49 3.09 11.23 6.96
C ALA A 49 4.07 10.05 7.06
N ALA A 50 4.95 10.05 8.06
CA ALA A 50 5.85 8.93 8.33
C ALA A 50 5.07 7.67 8.71
N ALA A 51 4.06 7.78 9.58
CA ALA A 51 3.21 6.65 9.97
C ALA A 51 2.44 6.06 8.79
N ALA A 52 1.95 6.90 7.87
CA ALA A 52 1.34 6.45 6.62
C ALA A 52 2.35 5.74 5.71
N ALA A 53 3.56 6.29 5.53
CA ALA A 53 4.62 5.66 4.73
C ALA A 53 5.07 4.31 5.31
N ALA A 54 5.20 4.19 6.63
CA ALA A 54 5.53 2.93 7.28
C ALA A 54 4.41 1.88 7.10
N ARG A 55 3.15 2.30 7.17
CA ARG A 55 2.01 1.42 6.87
C ARG A 55 1.96 1.00 5.41
N ALA A 56 2.32 1.87 4.47
CA ALA A 56 2.45 1.51 3.06
C ALA A 56 3.49 0.38 2.87
N ALA A 57 4.66 0.50 3.51
CA ALA A 57 5.70 -0.52 3.47
C ALA A 57 5.25 -1.86 4.10
N GLY A 58 4.54 -1.81 5.23
CA GLY A 58 3.96 -3.00 5.86
C GLY A 58 2.92 -3.70 4.97
N GLN A 59 2.07 -2.94 4.29
CA GLN A 59 1.14 -3.49 3.30
C GLN A 59 1.89 -4.08 2.09
N ALA A 60 2.97 -3.44 1.62
CA ALA A 60 3.74 -3.94 0.49
C ALA A 60 4.31 -5.35 0.74
N VAL A 61 4.86 -5.61 1.93
CA VAL A 61 5.31 -6.99 2.27
C VAL A 61 4.13 -7.95 2.47
N GLY A 62 2.97 -7.45 2.90
CA GLY A 62 1.72 -8.22 3.03
C GLY A 62 1.23 -8.84 1.72
N VAL A 63 1.70 -8.37 0.56
CA VAL A 63 1.38 -8.97 -0.75
C VAL A 63 1.77 -10.46 -0.81
N CYS A 64 2.80 -10.88 -0.05
CA CYS A 64 3.17 -12.30 0.07
C CYS A 64 2.02 -13.19 0.57
N HIS A 65 1.13 -12.63 1.38
CA HIS A 65 -0.02 -13.32 1.92
C HIS A 65 -1.20 -13.25 0.94
N MET A 66 -1.55 -12.04 0.48
CA MET A 66 -2.65 -11.83 -0.47
C MET A 66 -2.43 -10.57 -1.32
N GLY A 67 -2.73 -10.65 -2.62
CA GLY A 67 -2.61 -9.53 -3.57
C GLY A 67 -3.42 -8.29 -3.19
N ALA A 68 -4.50 -8.44 -2.42
CA ALA A 68 -5.32 -7.33 -1.92
C ALA A 68 -4.54 -6.30 -1.07
N HIS A 69 -3.41 -6.70 -0.47
CA HIS A 69 -2.51 -5.80 0.24
C HIS A 69 -1.87 -4.75 -0.67
N ALA A 70 -1.76 -4.99 -1.98
CA ALA A 70 -1.23 -4.01 -2.93
C ALA A 70 -2.08 -2.73 -2.97
N ILE A 71 -3.40 -2.85 -2.90
CA ILE A 71 -4.32 -1.70 -2.84
C ILE A 71 -4.13 -0.92 -1.53
N GLY A 72 -3.94 -1.62 -0.41
CA GLY A 72 -3.62 -1.00 0.87
C GLY A 72 -2.29 -0.25 0.84
N ALA A 73 -1.26 -0.83 0.21
CA ALA A 73 0.04 -0.19 0.04
C ALA A 73 -0.06 1.10 -0.78
N ALA A 74 -0.73 1.04 -1.93
CA ALA A 74 -0.99 2.19 -2.80
C ALA A 74 -1.74 3.32 -2.07
N ALA A 75 -2.83 2.99 -1.35
CA ALA A 75 -3.63 3.97 -0.62
C ALA A 75 -2.86 4.63 0.53
N TYR A 76 -2.07 3.88 1.30
CA TYR A 76 -1.23 4.47 2.34
C TYR A 76 -0.09 5.31 1.78
N ALA A 77 0.47 4.96 0.62
CA ALA A 77 1.47 5.77 -0.07
C ALA A 77 0.87 7.11 -0.53
N ALA A 78 -0.30 7.09 -1.18
CA ALA A 78 -1.04 8.30 -1.55
C ALA A 78 -1.35 9.19 -0.34
N ARG A 79 -1.78 8.58 0.77
CA ARG A 79 -2.00 9.29 2.03
C ARG A 79 -0.72 9.90 2.60
N ALA A 80 0.40 9.18 2.54
CA ALA A 80 1.69 9.68 3.01
C ALA A 80 2.14 10.91 2.19
N VAL A 81 1.98 10.88 0.87
CA VAL A 81 2.29 11.99 -0.03
C VAL A 81 1.39 13.19 0.25
N SER A 82 0.08 12.98 0.42
CA SER A 82 -0.86 14.04 0.80
C SER A 82 -0.46 14.72 2.12
N LEU A 83 -0.20 13.93 3.17
CA LEU A 83 0.19 14.44 4.48
C LEU A 83 1.54 15.18 4.47
N ALA A 84 2.48 14.74 3.62
CA ALA A 84 3.77 15.41 3.45
C ALA A 84 3.66 16.71 2.65
N ASN A 85 2.57 16.91 1.90
CA ASN A 85 2.34 18.05 1.02
C ASN A 85 1.00 18.73 1.36
N SER A 86 0.73 19.02 2.64
CA SER A 86 -0.58 19.51 3.12
C SER A 86 -1.08 20.80 2.46
N GLY A 87 -0.20 21.58 1.81
CA GLY A 87 -0.57 22.74 1.01
C GLY A 87 -1.04 22.44 -0.42
N ARG A 88 -1.01 21.18 -0.87
CA ARG A 88 -1.41 20.75 -2.22
C ARG A 88 -2.57 19.77 -2.15
N THR A 89 -3.75 20.23 -2.54
CA THR A 89 -5.00 19.45 -2.50
C THR A 89 -5.02 18.29 -3.49
N ASP A 90 -4.21 18.34 -4.54
CA ASP A 90 -4.11 17.33 -5.61
C ASP A 90 -3.01 16.29 -5.37
N ALA A 91 -2.26 16.38 -4.25
CA ALA A 91 -1.08 15.54 -4.02
C ALA A 91 -1.40 14.03 -3.97
N ALA A 92 -2.54 13.65 -3.38
CA ALA A 92 -2.99 12.25 -3.38
C ALA A 92 -3.36 11.77 -4.79
N ASP A 93 -4.07 12.59 -5.55
CA ASP A 93 -4.52 12.26 -6.91
C ASP A 93 -3.34 12.09 -7.86
N ALA A 94 -2.36 13.00 -7.79
CA ALA A 94 -1.14 12.94 -8.57
C ALA A 94 -0.30 11.69 -8.25
N GLU A 95 -0.21 11.31 -6.97
CA GLU A 95 0.47 10.07 -6.55
C GLU A 95 -0.25 8.82 -7.07
N ILE A 96 -1.59 8.78 -7.00
CA ILE A 96 -2.38 7.67 -7.55
C ILE A 96 -2.18 7.54 -9.06
N GLU A 97 -2.23 8.65 -9.81
CA GLU A 97 -1.96 8.65 -11.25
C GLU A 97 -0.55 8.15 -11.56
N TRP A 98 0.45 8.62 -10.80
CA TRP A 98 1.82 8.16 -10.95
C TRP A 98 1.94 6.66 -10.73
N GLN A 99 1.32 6.11 -9.67
CA GLN A 99 1.31 4.67 -9.39
C GLN A 99 0.64 3.86 -10.52
N LEU A 100 -0.49 4.34 -11.05
CA LEU A 100 -1.21 3.68 -12.14
C LEU A 100 -0.43 3.67 -13.46
N ASN A 101 0.35 4.72 -13.73
CA ASN A 101 1.23 4.81 -14.89
C ASN A 101 2.46 3.89 -14.79
N HIS A 102 2.86 3.50 -13.58
CA HIS A 102 3.95 2.54 -13.34
C HIS A 102 3.46 1.08 -13.21
N MET A 103 2.14 0.86 -13.29
CA MET A 103 1.53 -0.46 -13.19
C MET A 103 1.58 -1.18 -14.54
N THR A 104 2.07 -2.42 -14.56
CA THR A 104 1.99 -3.26 -15.77
C THR A 104 0.56 -3.69 -16.04
N HIS A 105 0.26 -4.05 -17.29
CA HIS A 105 -1.05 -4.58 -17.65
C HIS A 105 -1.43 -5.82 -16.81
N GLN A 106 -0.49 -6.74 -16.60
CA GLN A 106 -0.72 -7.96 -15.81
C GLN A 106 -1.11 -7.64 -14.36
N VAL A 107 -0.43 -6.66 -13.74
CA VAL A 107 -0.77 -6.22 -12.37
C VAL A 107 -2.16 -5.59 -12.36
N ARG A 108 -2.47 -4.73 -13.34
CA ARG A 108 -3.80 -4.12 -13.46
C ARG A 108 -4.89 -5.18 -13.58
N SER A 109 -4.74 -6.13 -14.50
CA SER A 109 -5.71 -7.22 -14.69
C SER A 109 -5.91 -8.02 -13.41
N ALA A 110 -4.83 -8.36 -12.69
CA ALA A 110 -4.91 -9.09 -11.43
C ALA A 110 -5.60 -8.29 -10.31
N LEU A 111 -5.32 -6.98 -10.20
CA LEU A 111 -5.96 -6.13 -9.18
C LEU A 111 -7.43 -5.84 -9.50
N ALA A 112 -7.81 -5.81 -10.79
CA ALA A 112 -9.20 -5.62 -11.21
C ALA A 112 -10.12 -6.79 -10.82
N THR A 113 -9.58 -7.98 -10.53
CA THR A 113 -10.39 -9.12 -10.05
C THR A 113 -10.66 -9.09 -8.55
N LEU A 114 -10.08 -8.15 -7.80
CA LEU A 114 -10.27 -8.05 -6.36
C LEU A 114 -11.69 -7.55 -6.01
N PRO A 115 -12.28 -8.03 -4.90
CA PRO A 115 -13.59 -7.56 -4.48
C PRO A 115 -13.57 -6.07 -4.13
N PRO A 116 -14.67 -5.33 -4.35
CA PRO A 116 -14.78 -3.95 -3.91
C PRO A 116 -14.59 -3.82 -2.39
N ALA A 117 -13.95 -2.73 -1.98
CA ALA A 117 -13.69 -2.43 -0.58
C ALA A 117 -14.97 -2.46 0.28
N GLY A 118 -14.94 -3.26 1.34
CA GLY A 118 -16.02 -3.42 2.33
C GLY A 118 -17.10 -4.42 1.95
N ARG A 119 -17.00 -5.10 0.79
CA ARG A 119 -18.03 -6.06 0.33
C ARG A 119 -17.76 -7.51 0.70
N ASP A 120 -16.50 -7.91 0.72
CA ASP A 120 -16.07 -9.23 1.22
C ASP A 120 -15.64 -9.10 2.68
N ARG A 121 -15.92 -10.09 3.54
CA ARG A 121 -15.45 -10.10 4.94
C ARG A 121 -14.03 -10.66 5.08
N SER A 122 -13.52 -11.31 4.05
CA SER A 122 -12.20 -11.90 4.02
C SER A 122 -11.13 -10.89 3.58
N GLY A 123 -9.98 -10.92 4.26
CA GLY A 123 -8.80 -10.18 3.85
C GLY A 123 -8.81 -8.67 4.12
N PRO A 124 -7.79 -7.94 3.64
CA PRO A 124 -7.54 -6.56 4.04
C PRO A 124 -8.56 -5.56 3.51
N LEU A 125 -9.30 -5.91 2.44
CA LEU A 125 -10.36 -5.09 1.86
C LEU A 125 -11.72 -5.29 2.52
N GLY A 126 -11.83 -6.14 3.56
CA GLY A 126 -13.07 -6.27 4.31
C GLY A 126 -13.36 -5.10 5.24
N PRO A 127 -14.57 -5.05 5.84
CA PRO A 127 -14.99 -3.93 6.68
C PRO A 127 -13.95 -3.63 7.77
N GLY A 128 -13.32 -2.45 7.70
CA GLY A 128 -12.23 -2.13 8.62
C GLY A 128 -11.45 -0.87 8.24
N LEU A 129 -10.17 -0.85 8.62
CA LEU A 129 -9.30 0.32 8.49
C LEU A 129 -9.13 0.80 7.04
N LEU A 130 -9.00 -0.13 6.08
CA LEU A 130 -8.84 0.18 4.66
C LEU A 130 -10.15 0.60 3.97
N THR A 131 -11.29 0.57 4.67
CA THR A 131 -12.61 0.79 4.06
C THR A 131 -13.38 1.92 4.74
N ARG A 132 -12.73 2.72 5.58
CA ARG A 132 -13.34 3.80 6.37
C ARG A 132 -12.51 5.08 6.30
N GLY A 133 -13.22 6.21 6.42
CA GLY A 133 -12.63 7.55 6.37
C GLY A 133 -11.82 7.80 5.09
N GLU A 134 -10.93 8.78 5.16
CA GLU A 134 -10.04 9.20 4.08
C GLU A 134 -9.31 8.02 3.40
N LEU A 135 -8.82 7.05 4.17
CA LEU A 135 -8.11 5.91 3.60
C LEU A 135 -9.03 5.01 2.77
N GLY A 136 -10.27 4.80 3.22
CA GLY A 136 -11.27 4.08 2.45
C GLY A 136 -11.63 4.79 1.15
N ASP A 137 -11.63 6.12 1.16
CA ASP A 137 -11.91 6.92 -0.03
C ASP A 137 -10.78 6.78 -1.07
N LEU A 138 -9.52 6.82 -0.63
CA LEU A 138 -8.35 6.54 -1.48
C LEU A 138 -8.39 5.12 -2.05
N VAL A 139 -8.73 4.11 -1.24
CA VAL A 139 -8.86 2.72 -1.70
C VAL A 139 -9.92 2.60 -2.80
N ARG A 140 -11.11 3.18 -2.61
CA ARG A 140 -12.19 3.12 -3.62
C ARG A 140 -11.81 3.88 -4.89
N MET A 141 -11.12 5.01 -4.75
CA MET A 141 -10.62 5.77 -5.90
C MET A 141 -9.62 4.95 -6.73
N ILE A 142 -8.66 4.29 -6.08
CA ILE A 142 -7.69 3.41 -6.74
C ILE A 142 -8.41 2.26 -7.45
N GLN A 143 -9.36 1.57 -6.78
CA GLN A 143 -10.13 0.49 -7.40
C GLN A 143 -10.93 0.98 -8.62
N ALA A 144 -11.56 2.15 -8.54
CA ALA A 144 -12.30 2.72 -9.66
C ALA A 144 -11.40 3.04 -10.86
N ARG A 145 -10.22 3.63 -10.63
CA ARG A 145 -9.27 3.94 -11.72
C ARG A 145 -8.58 2.69 -12.30
N ILE A 146 -8.42 1.63 -11.50
CA ILE A 146 -7.98 0.33 -11.99
C ILE A 146 -9.00 -0.24 -12.96
N ALA A 147 -10.29 -0.21 -12.59
CA ALA A 147 -11.39 -0.74 -13.38
C ALA A 147 -11.72 0.08 -14.65
N ALA A 148 -11.45 1.39 -14.65
CA ALA A 148 -11.80 2.29 -15.75
C ALA A 148 -10.82 2.27 -16.94
N ALA A 149 -9.57 1.83 -16.76
CA ALA A 149 -8.60 1.82 -17.85
C ALA A 149 -8.82 0.61 -18.78
N PRO A 150 -8.77 0.79 -20.11
CA PRO A 150 -8.93 -0.32 -21.04
C PRO A 150 -7.81 -1.35 -20.86
N ALA A 151 -8.17 -2.63 -20.91
CA ALA A 151 -7.21 -3.71 -21.08
C ALA A 151 -6.65 -3.61 -22.51
N THR A 152 -5.45 -3.04 -22.68
CA THR A 152 -4.74 -2.98 -23.96
C THR A 152 -3.82 -4.17 -24.12
#